data_AF-A0A6C1NS18-F1
#
_entry.id   AF-A0A6C1NS18-F1
#
_cell.length_a   1.000
_cell.length_b   1.000
_cell.length_c   1.000
_cell.angle_alpha   90.00
_cell.angle_beta   90.00
_cell.angle_gamma   90.00
#
_symmetry.space_group_name_H-M   'P 1'
#
loop_
_entity.id
_entity.type
_entity.pdbx_description
1 polymer ?
#
loop_
_entity_poly.entity_id
_entity_poly.type
_entity_poly.pdbx_seq_one_letter_code
_entity_poly.pdbx_strand_id
1 'polypeptide(L)' 'RWSVAEAPLSEVANQEKKMPIHFASDDGFSITNACREYLLPLIQGEAFPPFDNGLPRVCKLKNQLAEKKLNTDFEIR' A
#
# COMPACT_ATOMS: atom_id res chain seq x y z
N ARG A 1 15.93 2.99 8.88
CA ARG A 1 15.12 4.04 9.53
C ARG A 1 14.34 4.76 8.45
N TRP A 2 13.10 5.16 8.70
CA TRP A 2 12.25 5.83 7.71
C TRP A 2 11.74 7.16 8.28
N SER A 3 11.33 8.06 7.39
CA SER A 3 10.70 9.36 7.70
C SER A 3 9.65 9.68 6.65
N VAL A 4 8.72 10.56 6.99
CA VAL A 4 7.73 11.10 6.03
C VAL A 4 8.40 12.20 5.20
N ALA A 5 8.12 12.23 3.90
CA ALA A 5 8.63 13.23 2.95
C ALA A 5 7.58 13.53 1.86
N GLU A 6 7.77 14.62 1.13
CA GLU A 6 6.94 15.04 0.00
C GLU A 6 7.59 14.74 -1.35
N ALA A 7 6.77 14.60 -2.39
CA ALA A 7 7.21 14.47 -3.78
C ALA A 7 6.24 15.20 -4.72
N PRO A 8 6.71 15.98 -5.71
CA PRO A 8 5.85 16.64 -6.69
C PRO A 8 5.06 15.65 -7.55
N LEU A 9 3.77 15.93 -7.80
CA LEU A 9 2.92 15.06 -8.62
C LEU A 9 3.48 14.83 -10.03
N SER A 10 4.07 15.88 -10.62
CA SER A 10 4.70 15.82 -11.95
C SER A 10 5.85 14.81 -12.04
N GLU A 11 6.50 14.48 -10.93
CA GLU A 11 7.60 13.51 -10.87
C GLU A 11 7.10 12.07 -10.67
N VAL A 12 5.84 11.87 -10.28
CA VAL A 12 5.29 10.55 -9.93
C VAL A 12 4.26 10.05 -10.94
N ALA A 13 3.51 10.92 -11.59
CA ALA A 13 2.29 10.58 -12.33
C ALA A 13 2.41 9.47 -13.39
N ASN A 14 3.59 9.28 -14.01
CA ASN A 14 3.83 8.24 -15.03
C ASN A 14 5.01 7.32 -14.68
N GLN A 15 5.37 7.20 -13.40
CA GLN A 15 6.52 6.44 -12.94
C GLN A 15 6.11 5.22 -12.11
N GLU A 16 6.82 4.12 -12.31
CA GLU A 16 6.65 2.88 -11.54
C GLU A 16 7.93 2.49 -10.81
N LYS A 17 7.78 1.75 -9.69
CA LYS A 17 8.90 1.08 -9.02
C LYS A 17 9.05 -0.34 -9.57
N LYS A 18 9.86 -0.49 -10.63
CA LYS A 18 10.18 -1.81 -11.18
C LYS A 18 11.06 -2.62 -10.23
N MET A 19 10.89 -3.94 -10.26
CA MET A 19 11.76 -4.87 -9.54
C MET A 19 13.17 -4.82 -10.14
N PRO A 20 14.22 -4.48 -9.36
CA PRO A 20 15.58 -4.49 -9.88
C PRO A 20 16.02 -5.90 -10.25
N ILE A 21 16.68 -6.07 -11.41
CA ILE A 21 17.12 -7.39 -11.88
C ILE A 21 18.02 -8.10 -10.84
N HIS A 22 18.90 -7.35 -10.16
CA HIS A 22 19.79 -7.88 -9.13
C HIS A 22 19.07 -8.30 -7.83
N PHE A 23 17.75 -8.20 -7.75
CA PHE A 23 16.97 -8.76 -6.63
C PHE A 23 16.66 -10.25 -6.82
N ALA A 24 16.73 -10.76 -8.06
CA ALA A 24 16.62 -12.18 -8.36
C ALA A 24 18.01 -12.80 -8.57
N SER A 25 18.16 -14.07 -8.22
CA SER A 25 19.33 -14.88 -8.56
C SER A 25 19.45 -15.09 -10.07
N ASP A 26 20.65 -15.48 -10.53
CA ASP A 26 20.91 -15.72 -11.95
C ASP A 26 20.03 -16.82 -12.55
N ASP A 27 19.60 -17.80 -11.73
CA ASP A 27 18.66 -18.85 -12.11
C ASP A 27 17.18 -18.40 -12.10
N GLY A 28 16.89 -17.21 -11.55
CA GLY A 28 15.56 -16.61 -11.49
C GLY A 28 14.61 -17.19 -10.44
N PHE A 29 15.03 -18.15 -9.61
CA PHE A 29 14.14 -18.84 -8.66
C PHE A 29 14.30 -18.42 -7.19
N SER A 30 15.30 -17.60 -6.88
CA SER A 30 15.59 -17.14 -5.52
C SER A 30 15.80 -15.63 -5.45
N ILE A 31 15.66 -15.06 -4.24
CA ILE A 31 16.01 -13.67 -3.98
C ILE A 31 17.49 -13.54 -3.62
N THR A 32 18.10 -12.41 -3.98
CA THR A 32 19.47 -12.08 -3.56
C THR A 32 19.51 -11.50 -2.15
N ASN A 33 20.72 -11.39 -1.58
CA ASN A 33 20.92 -10.69 -0.31
C ASN A 33 20.49 -9.22 -0.37
N ALA A 34 20.70 -8.54 -1.52
CA ALA A 34 20.26 -7.16 -1.71
C ALA A 34 18.73 -7.02 -1.62
N CYS A 35 18.00 -7.97 -2.20
CA CYS A 35 16.55 -8.05 -2.06
C CYS A 35 16.13 -8.29 -0.60
N ARG A 36 16.81 -9.22 0.09
CA ARG A 36 16.55 -9.52 1.50
C ARG A 36 16.77 -8.32 2.40
N GLU A 37 17.86 -7.59 2.23
CA GLU A 37 18.16 -6.37 2.99
C GLU A 37 17.10 -5.29 2.80
N TYR A 38 16.56 -5.17 1.58
CA TYR A 38 15.50 -4.23 1.27
C TYR A 38 14.14 -4.64 1.87
N LEU A 39 13.74 -5.91 1.73
CA LEU A 39 12.40 -6.39 2.13
C LEU A 39 12.28 -6.69 3.63
N LEU A 40 13.33 -7.22 4.25
CA LEU A 40 13.30 -7.64 5.65
C LEU A 40 12.82 -6.54 6.61
N PRO A 41 13.30 -5.28 6.55
CA PRO A 41 12.81 -4.23 7.45
C PRO A 41 11.34 -3.84 7.21
N LEU A 42 10.76 -4.14 6.04
CA LEU A 42 9.38 -3.77 5.70
C LEU A 42 8.34 -4.68 6.36
N ILE A 43 8.74 -5.88 6.78
CA ILE A 43 7.88 -6.88 7.44
C ILE A 43 8.19 -7.06 8.93
N GLN A 44 9.02 -6.18 9.51
CA GLN A 44 9.40 -6.28 10.92
C GLN A 44 8.24 -5.92 11.84
N GLY A 45 8.05 -6.76 12.87
CA GLY A 45 7.05 -6.57 13.91
C GLY A 45 5.71 -7.25 13.62
N GLU A 46 4.90 -7.38 14.67
CA GLU A 46 3.57 -7.97 14.62
C GLU A 46 2.54 -6.93 15.12
N ALA A 47 1.40 -6.84 14.45
CA ALA A 47 0.35 -5.87 14.76
C ALA A 47 -1.02 -6.58 14.81
N PHE A 48 -1.24 -7.37 15.87
CA PHE A 48 -2.50 -8.07 16.05
C PHE A 48 -3.65 -7.09 16.32
N PRO A 49 -4.85 -7.30 15.73
CA PRO A 49 -6.02 -6.47 16.01
C PRO A 49 -6.57 -6.77 17.41
N PRO A 50 -7.43 -5.90 17.96
CA PRO A 50 -8.25 -6.27 19.13
C PRO A 50 -9.21 -7.42 18.79
N PHE A 51 -9.52 -8.28 19.76
CA PHE A 51 -10.40 -9.44 19.60
C PHE A 51 -11.63 -9.34 20.52
N ASP A 52 -12.79 -9.76 20.01
CA ASP A 52 -14.04 -9.92 20.76
C ASP A 52 -14.53 -11.38 20.58
N ASN A 53 -14.71 -12.12 21.68
CA ASN A 53 -15.16 -13.52 21.68
C ASN A 53 -14.36 -14.45 20.73
N GLY A 54 -13.04 -14.27 20.68
CA GLY A 54 -12.14 -15.08 19.85
C GLY A 54 -12.09 -14.68 18.37
N LEU A 55 -12.77 -13.61 17.96
CA LEU A 55 -12.78 -13.10 16.59
C LEU A 55 -12.14 -11.70 16.52
N PRO A 56 -11.37 -11.37 15.47
CA PRO A 56 -10.88 -10.01 15.26
C PRO A 56 -12.01 -8.98 15.18
N ARG A 57 -11.87 -7.89 15.93
CA ARG A 57 -12.82 -6.79 15.92
C ARG A 57 -12.63 -5.92 14.69
N VAL A 58 -13.36 -6.22 13.63
CA VAL A 58 -13.37 -5.45 12.38
C VAL A 58 -14.41 -4.34 12.43
N CYS A 59 -14.04 -3.10 12.06
CA CYS A 59 -14.98 -1.98 12.04
C CYS A 59 -15.97 -2.04 10.87
N LYS A 60 -17.25 -1.76 11.14
CA LYS A 60 -18.27 -1.55 10.10
C LYS A 60 -18.61 -0.06 10.03
N LEU A 61 -18.33 0.57 8.90
CA LEU A 61 -18.64 1.99 8.67
C LEU A 61 -20.13 2.17 8.41
N LYS A 62 -20.68 3.33 8.81
CA LYS A 62 -22.09 3.68 8.55
C LYS A 62 -22.35 4.09 7.11
N ASN A 63 -21.32 4.55 6.39
CA ASN A 63 -21.39 4.99 4.99
C ASN A 63 -22.58 5.91 4.69
N GLN A 64 -22.85 6.86 5.60
CA GLN A 64 -23.92 7.83 5.43
C GLN A 64 -23.57 8.77 4.26
N LEU A 65 -24.50 8.93 3.33
CA LEU A 65 -24.33 9.80 2.18
C LEU A 65 -24.38 11.26 2.63
N ALA A 66 -23.48 12.07 2.08
CA ALA A 66 -23.59 13.51 2.17
C ALA A 66 -24.76 14.00 1.31
N GLU A 67 -25.36 15.12 1.71
CA GLU A 67 -26.41 15.77 0.92
C GLU A 67 -25.87 16.20 -0.45
N LYS A 68 -26.64 15.91 -1.51
CA LYS A 68 -26.30 16.37 -2.86
C LYS A 68 -26.42 17.90 -2.93
N LYS A 69 -25.38 18.54 -3.46
CA LYS A 69 -25.38 20.00 -3.74
C LYS A 69 -25.73 20.34 -5.19
N LEU A 70 -25.47 19.42 -6.10
CA LEU A 70 -25.74 19.58 -7.52
C LEU A 70 -27.02 18.84 -7.87
N ASN A 71 -27.83 19.47 -8.72
CA ASN A 71 -29.10 18.92 -9.19
C ASN A 71 -28.96 18.20 -10.54
N THR A 72 -27.74 18.14 -11.08
CA THR A 72 -27.43 17.50 -12.36
C THR A 72 -26.60 16.25 -12.12
N ASP A 73 -26.93 15.19 -12.85
CA ASP A 73 -26.09 14.00 -12.89
C ASP A 73 -24.83 14.26 -13.73
N PHE A 74 -23.73 13.60 -13.37
CA PHE A 74 -22.47 13.67 -14.11
C PHE A 74 -22.40 12.47 -15.07
N GLU A 75 -22.58 12.73 -16.37
CA GLU A 75 -22.43 11.73 -17.42
C GLU A 75 -21.01 11.80 -18.01
N ILE A 76 -20.29 10.67 -18.00
CA ILE A 76 -19.01 10.52 -18.70
C ILE A 76 -19.33 10.16 -20.15
N ARG A 77 -18.89 10.98 -21.10
CA ARG A 77 -18.95 10.69 -22.54
C ARG A 77 -17.66 10.05 -23.02
#